data_AF-A0A914GYM0-F1
#
_entry.id   AF-A0A914GYM0-F1
#
_cell.length_a   1.000
_cell.length_b   1.000
_cell.length_c   1.000
_cell.angle_alpha   90.00
_cell.angle_beta   90.00
_cell.angle_gamma   90.00
#
_symmetry.space_group_name_H-M   'P 1'
#
loop_
_entity.id
_entity.type
_entity.pdbx_description
1 polymer ?
#
loop_
_entity_poly.entity_id
_entity_poly.type
_entity_poly.pdbx_seq_one_letter_code
_entity_poly.pdbx_strand_id
1 'polypeptide(L)'
;MMVASTQNVAKKPKVYIVGVGMTKFYKPKSSGKDYPELVREAVTEALGDAGVKYKQIQQATASYMYGGSCCGQRALYEMGLTGIPIFNLNNACASGSSGIFLCKQIIESGNVDLMLAVGFEKMNPGSLEATQGMEDDRTLPVDKHIQLMADTYGLQAAPITSQMFGNAGREHMEKYGTRREHFAKIAYKNHLHSVHNPKSQFQKKFSLDEVVNARKIYDYMGLLECSPTSDGAAAVVICSERFLEQNPQLKGQAVEIVGIELGTDEPTVFSERSNIKMVGFDLIKRISERLYTNTGVQPDQIQVMEVHDCFAPNELITYEALGLCPVGKAGELVDRGDNTYGGKWVVNPSGGLISKGHPIGATGIAQAVELSNQLRGRCGVRQVPNAIYALQHNIGIGGAGVVAIYKLGFPQIADQPAREQKAAAKDFKSDAIFEEIRERAAKESELSNQINSIFKFVISRGADKREWTVDLKSSPPFVGNSPREKLSDQTKKADAEIALSDDTFVQMAAGKLKPDQAFMQGKMKIRGNIMKAMKLKAVLDPSKLKARI
;
A
#
# COMPACT_ATOMS: atom_id res chain seq x y z
N MET A 1 -1.25 51.65 -3.83
CA MET A 1 -1.90 50.64 -2.97
C MET A 1 -2.84 49.81 -3.84
N MET A 2 -2.39 48.65 -4.33
CA MET A 2 -3.30 47.66 -4.92
C MET A 2 -3.88 46.85 -3.76
N VAL A 3 -5.21 46.94 -3.61
CA VAL A 3 -5.96 46.14 -2.65
C VAL A 3 -5.88 44.69 -3.11
N ALA A 4 -5.15 43.86 -2.38
CA ALA A 4 -5.19 42.42 -2.55
C ALA A 4 -6.61 41.95 -2.24
N SER A 5 -7.40 41.67 -3.27
CA SER A 5 -8.67 40.99 -3.12
C SER A 5 -8.38 39.58 -2.62
N THR A 6 -8.57 39.35 -1.33
CA THR A 6 -8.73 38.00 -0.78
C THR A 6 -10.03 37.43 -1.36
N GLN A 7 -9.96 36.88 -2.58
CA GLN A 7 -11.03 36.05 -3.09
C GLN A 7 -11.15 34.87 -2.12
N ASN A 8 -12.31 34.80 -1.48
CA ASN A 8 -12.70 33.68 -0.64
C ASN A 8 -12.92 32.48 -1.59
N VAL A 9 -11.84 31.83 -2.01
CA VAL A 9 -11.90 30.63 -2.86
C VAL A 9 -12.62 29.58 -2.02
N ALA A 10 -13.86 29.25 -2.42
CA ALA A 10 -14.62 28.20 -1.77
C ALA A 10 -13.75 26.95 -1.63
N LYS A 11 -13.65 26.42 -0.41
CA LYS A 11 -12.84 25.23 -0.12
C LYS A 11 -13.35 24.09 -0.99
N LYS A 12 -12.51 23.59 -1.90
CA LYS A 12 -12.84 22.46 -2.78
C LYS A 12 -13.27 21.25 -1.96
N PRO A 13 -14.27 20.47 -2.39
CA PRO A 13 -14.69 19.28 -1.67
C PRO A 13 -13.56 18.24 -1.70
N LYS A 14 -13.46 17.46 -0.62
CA LYS A 14 -12.47 16.38 -0.56
C LYS A 14 -12.86 15.21 -1.46
N VAL A 15 -11.85 14.52 -1.97
CA VAL A 15 -12.00 13.39 -2.89
C VAL A 15 -11.21 12.21 -2.35
N TYR A 16 -11.81 11.03 -2.39
CA TYR A 16 -11.27 9.83 -1.77
C TYR A 16 -11.25 8.65 -2.73
N ILE A 17 -10.19 7.86 -2.70
CA ILE A 17 -10.17 6.51 -3.24
C ILE A 17 -10.77 5.59 -2.18
N VAL A 18 -11.82 4.85 -2.55
CA VAL A 18 -12.52 3.92 -1.65
C VAL A 18 -12.47 2.48 -2.13
N GLY A 19 -11.99 2.22 -3.34
CA GLY A 19 -11.80 0.87 -3.85
C GLY A 19 -10.60 0.80 -4.78
N VAL A 20 -9.81 -0.25 -4.68
CA VAL A 20 -8.63 -0.47 -5.53
C VAL A 20 -8.57 -1.91 -6.03
N GLY A 21 -8.12 -2.10 -7.26
CA GLY A 21 -7.95 -3.42 -7.85
C GLY A 21 -6.99 -3.40 -9.02
N MET A 22 -6.24 -4.48 -9.21
CA MET A 22 -5.37 -4.63 -10.38
C MET A 22 -5.17 -6.08 -10.74
N THR A 23 -4.96 -6.37 -12.02
CA THR A 23 -4.49 -7.69 -12.44
C THR A 23 -3.05 -7.91 -11.96
N LYS A 24 -2.58 -9.16 -11.97
CA LYS A 24 -1.14 -9.37 -12.12
C LYS A 24 -0.69 -8.70 -13.43
N PHE A 25 0.49 -8.12 -13.46
CA PHE A 25 1.10 -7.69 -14.70
C PHE A 25 1.81 -8.88 -15.34
N TYR A 26 1.44 -9.16 -16.57
CA TYR A 26 1.85 -10.35 -17.28
C TYR A 26 2.86 -9.99 -18.34
N LYS A 27 3.80 -10.89 -18.61
CA LYS A 27 4.55 -10.83 -19.86
C LYS A 27 3.54 -10.85 -21.03
N PRO A 28 3.73 -10.03 -22.07
CA PRO A 28 2.76 -9.97 -23.16
C PRO A 28 2.46 -11.34 -23.75
N LYS A 29 1.17 -11.60 -24.01
CA LYS A 29 0.65 -12.88 -24.56
C LYS A 29 0.75 -14.09 -23.62
N SER A 30 1.17 -13.93 -22.36
CA SER A 30 1.32 -15.06 -21.42
C SER A 30 0.06 -15.37 -20.60
N SER A 31 -0.87 -14.43 -20.45
CA SER A 31 -2.10 -14.63 -19.66
C SER A 31 -3.23 -15.33 -20.43
N GLY A 32 -3.17 -15.32 -21.77
CA GLY A 32 -4.27 -15.75 -22.65
C GLY A 32 -5.49 -14.81 -22.68
N LYS A 33 -5.47 -13.73 -21.90
CA LYS A 33 -6.59 -12.78 -21.77
C LYS A 33 -6.48 -11.63 -22.76
N ASP A 34 -7.62 -11.11 -23.20
CA ASP A 34 -7.69 -9.83 -23.91
C ASP A 34 -7.98 -8.64 -22.97
N TYR A 35 -7.85 -7.41 -23.47
CA TYR A 35 -7.99 -6.20 -22.65
C TYR A 35 -9.35 -6.08 -21.91
N PRO A 36 -10.51 -6.51 -22.47
CA PRO A 36 -11.77 -6.44 -21.72
C PRO A 36 -11.77 -7.37 -20.51
N GLU A 37 -11.18 -8.57 -20.62
CA GLU A 37 -11.10 -9.53 -19.53
C GLU A 37 -10.17 -9.05 -18.41
N LEU A 38 -9.05 -8.43 -18.78
CA LEU A 38 -8.14 -7.79 -17.83
C LEU A 38 -8.84 -6.65 -17.08
N VAL A 39 -9.57 -5.81 -17.79
CA VAL A 39 -10.36 -4.72 -17.20
C VAL A 39 -11.45 -5.27 -16.28
N ARG A 40 -12.18 -6.30 -16.70
CA ARG A 40 -13.20 -6.95 -15.86
C ARG A 40 -12.63 -7.45 -14.55
N GLU A 41 -11.45 -8.09 -14.57
CA GLU A 41 -10.76 -8.55 -13.35
C GLU A 41 -10.42 -7.37 -12.43
N ALA A 42 -9.73 -6.35 -12.93
CA ALA A 42 -9.30 -5.19 -12.13
C ALA A 42 -10.48 -4.39 -11.57
N VAL A 43 -11.51 -4.14 -12.38
CA VAL A 43 -12.71 -3.39 -11.97
C VAL A 43 -13.55 -4.21 -10.99
N THR A 44 -13.68 -5.53 -11.17
CA THR A 44 -14.36 -6.39 -10.19
C THR A 44 -13.66 -6.36 -8.84
N GLU A 45 -12.33 -6.43 -8.82
CA GLU A 45 -11.53 -6.32 -7.59
C GLU A 45 -11.76 -4.94 -6.92
N ALA A 46 -11.72 -3.84 -7.69
CA ALA A 46 -11.90 -2.49 -7.16
C ALA A 46 -13.33 -2.21 -6.64
N LEU A 47 -14.36 -2.66 -7.35
CA LEU A 47 -15.76 -2.53 -6.94
C LEU A 47 -16.06 -3.39 -5.71
N GLY A 48 -15.50 -4.61 -5.66
CA GLY A 48 -15.60 -5.51 -4.52
C GLY A 48 -14.93 -4.92 -3.28
N ASP A 49 -13.74 -4.35 -3.44
CA ASP A 49 -13.02 -3.64 -2.39
C ASP A 49 -13.82 -2.43 -1.87
N ALA A 50 -14.45 -1.66 -2.75
CA ALA A 50 -15.32 -0.54 -2.38
C ALA A 50 -16.71 -0.95 -1.87
N GLY A 51 -17.12 -2.22 -2.00
CA GLY A 51 -18.47 -2.66 -1.66
C GLY A 51 -19.60 -1.98 -2.47
N VAL A 52 -19.30 -1.48 -3.68
CA VAL A 52 -20.26 -0.81 -4.55
C VAL A 52 -20.54 -1.61 -5.82
N LYS A 53 -21.72 -1.43 -6.40
CA LYS A 53 -22.09 -2.07 -7.68
C LYS A 53 -21.72 -1.15 -8.84
N TYR A 54 -21.36 -1.74 -9.99
CA TYR A 54 -21.05 -0.96 -11.20
C TYR A 54 -22.17 0.02 -11.61
N LYS A 55 -23.45 -0.38 -11.41
CA LYS A 55 -24.62 0.50 -11.65
C LYS A 55 -24.67 1.79 -10.81
N GLN A 56 -23.86 1.91 -9.77
CA GLN A 56 -23.75 3.11 -8.94
C GLN A 56 -22.68 4.07 -9.47
N ILE A 57 -21.75 3.61 -10.31
CA ILE A 57 -20.76 4.47 -10.95
C ILE A 57 -21.51 5.45 -11.85
N GLN A 58 -21.21 6.74 -11.73
CA GLN A 58 -21.89 7.79 -12.49
C GLN A 58 -21.13 8.17 -13.75
N GLN A 59 -19.80 8.06 -13.73
CA GLN A 59 -18.90 8.33 -14.86
C GLN A 59 -17.61 7.51 -14.73
N ALA A 60 -16.92 7.27 -15.84
CA ALA A 60 -15.63 6.60 -15.85
C ALA A 60 -14.58 7.26 -16.74
N THR A 61 -13.31 7.13 -16.35
CA THR A 61 -12.15 7.37 -17.22
C THR A 61 -11.51 6.03 -17.58
N ALA A 62 -11.13 5.87 -18.84
CA ALA A 62 -10.50 4.68 -19.39
C ALA A 62 -9.21 5.06 -20.11
N SER A 63 -8.08 4.71 -19.52
CA SER A 63 -6.74 5.10 -19.97
C SER A 63 -6.02 3.94 -20.68
N TYR A 64 -5.63 4.14 -21.93
CA TYR A 64 -4.89 3.15 -22.73
C TYR A 64 -4.09 3.85 -23.83
N MET A 65 -2.99 3.25 -24.27
CA MET A 65 -2.18 3.78 -25.37
C MET A 65 -2.41 3.00 -26.67
N TYR A 66 -2.46 1.66 -26.61
CA TYR A 66 -2.63 0.81 -27.78
C TYR A 66 -4.05 0.27 -27.84
N GLY A 67 -4.83 0.84 -28.76
CA GLY A 67 -6.22 0.48 -29.00
C GLY A 67 -6.88 1.50 -29.91
N GLY A 68 -7.92 1.08 -30.62
CA GLY A 68 -8.73 2.00 -31.42
C GLY A 68 -9.53 2.97 -30.55
N SER A 69 -10.22 3.91 -31.21
CA SER A 69 -11.21 4.74 -30.53
C SER A 69 -12.25 3.85 -29.83
N CYS A 70 -12.70 4.30 -28.65
CA CYS A 70 -13.72 3.64 -27.84
C CYS A 70 -13.36 2.26 -27.25
N CYS A 71 -12.07 1.89 -27.18
CA CYS A 71 -11.66 0.69 -26.45
C CYS A 71 -12.06 0.73 -24.97
N GLY A 72 -12.13 1.92 -24.34
CA GLY A 72 -12.59 2.08 -22.97
C GLY A 72 -14.04 1.65 -22.76
N GLN A 73 -14.95 2.03 -23.66
CA GLN A 73 -16.34 1.56 -23.66
C GLN A 73 -16.36 0.04 -23.83
N ARG A 74 -15.67 -0.49 -24.86
CA ARG A 74 -15.64 -1.94 -25.10
C ARG A 74 -15.10 -2.71 -23.89
N ALA A 75 -14.11 -2.17 -23.18
CA ALA A 75 -13.55 -2.80 -22.00
C ALA A 75 -14.54 -2.81 -20.82
N LEU A 76 -15.26 -1.71 -20.59
CA LEU A 76 -16.20 -1.59 -19.47
C LEU A 76 -17.57 -2.23 -19.73
N TYR A 77 -17.94 -2.52 -20.97
CA TYR A 77 -19.22 -3.17 -21.30
C TYR A 77 -19.38 -4.55 -20.68
N GLU A 78 -18.29 -5.24 -20.32
CA GLU A 78 -18.33 -6.52 -19.59
C GLU A 78 -18.75 -6.36 -18.12
N MET A 79 -18.68 -5.13 -17.58
CA MET A 79 -19.21 -4.79 -16.26
C MET A 79 -20.70 -4.45 -16.30
N GLY A 80 -21.19 -3.98 -17.45
CA GLY A 80 -22.59 -3.65 -17.70
C GLY A 80 -22.78 -2.44 -18.64
N LEU A 81 -23.96 -2.36 -19.25
CA LEU A 81 -24.35 -1.27 -20.16
C LEU A 81 -25.27 -0.27 -19.44
N THR A 82 -24.69 0.62 -18.64
CA THR A 82 -25.45 1.57 -17.78
C THR A 82 -25.74 2.92 -18.44
N GLY A 83 -25.17 3.20 -19.61
CA GLY A 83 -25.31 4.49 -20.31
C GLY A 83 -24.49 5.63 -19.70
N ILE A 84 -23.58 5.35 -18.76
CA ILE A 84 -22.74 6.37 -18.12
C ILE A 84 -21.73 6.96 -19.11
N PRO A 85 -21.33 8.24 -18.95
CA PRO A 85 -20.21 8.81 -19.67
C PRO A 85 -18.89 8.05 -19.41
N ILE A 86 -18.16 7.74 -20.48
CA ILE A 86 -16.84 7.10 -20.43
C ILE A 86 -15.86 7.93 -21.27
N PHE A 87 -14.84 8.47 -20.62
CA PHE A 87 -13.77 9.23 -21.27
C PHE A 87 -12.60 8.30 -21.62
N ASN A 88 -12.22 8.24 -22.89
CA ASN A 88 -11.01 7.54 -23.33
C ASN A 88 -9.84 8.52 -23.29
N LEU A 89 -8.78 8.20 -22.56
CA LEU A 89 -7.67 9.13 -22.29
C LEU A 89 -6.33 8.49 -22.67
N ASN A 90 -5.45 9.30 -23.26
CA ASN A 90 -4.05 8.96 -23.45
C ASN A 90 -3.17 10.19 -23.21
N ASN A 91 -2.05 9.99 -22.54
CA ASN A 91 -0.96 10.93 -22.27
C ASN A 91 0.35 10.13 -22.15
N ALA A 92 0.59 9.23 -23.12
CA ALA A 92 1.66 8.25 -23.07
C ALA A 92 1.68 7.49 -21.72
N CYS A 93 2.84 7.33 -21.09
CA CYS A 93 2.98 6.60 -19.83
C CYS A 93 2.31 7.28 -18.61
N ALA A 94 1.84 8.53 -18.76
CA ALA A 94 1.05 9.27 -17.76
C ALA A 94 -0.47 9.06 -17.86
N SER A 95 -0.94 8.21 -18.77
CA SER A 95 -2.37 8.05 -19.09
C SER A 95 -3.22 7.65 -17.87
N GLY A 96 -2.77 6.69 -17.08
CA GLY A 96 -3.50 6.21 -15.89
C GLY A 96 -3.70 7.31 -14.85
N SER A 97 -2.64 8.05 -14.51
CA SER A 97 -2.72 9.15 -13.54
C SER A 97 -3.50 10.36 -14.08
N SER A 98 -3.49 10.58 -15.40
CA SER A 98 -4.36 11.58 -16.05
C SER A 98 -5.85 11.23 -15.86
N GLY A 99 -6.19 9.93 -15.86
CA GLY A 99 -7.54 9.47 -15.54
C GLY A 99 -7.96 9.77 -14.10
N ILE A 100 -7.06 9.54 -13.13
CA ILE A 100 -7.30 9.89 -11.71
C ILE A 100 -7.42 11.41 -11.56
N PHE A 101 -6.55 12.19 -12.21
CA PHE A 101 -6.62 13.66 -12.21
C PHE A 101 -7.98 14.16 -12.70
N LEU A 102 -8.45 13.66 -13.85
CA LEU A 102 -9.75 14.06 -14.40
C LEU A 102 -10.92 13.65 -13.49
N CYS A 103 -10.89 12.45 -12.91
CA CYS A 103 -11.88 12.04 -11.92
C CYS A 103 -11.95 12.99 -10.72
N LYS A 104 -10.79 13.39 -10.17
CA LYS A 104 -10.76 14.36 -9.08
C LYS A 104 -11.34 15.70 -9.51
N GLN A 105 -10.99 16.23 -10.68
CA GLN A 105 -11.54 17.51 -11.17
C GLN A 105 -13.08 17.47 -11.30
N ILE A 106 -13.63 16.38 -11.84
CA ILE A 106 -15.07 16.23 -12.04
C ILE A 106 -15.82 16.07 -10.71
N ILE A 107 -15.26 15.34 -9.73
CA ILE A 107 -15.83 15.26 -8.38
C ILE A 107 -15.72 16.61 -7.67
N GLU A 108 -14.60 17.32 -7.81
CA GLU A 108 -14.39 18.65 -7.24
C GLU A 108 -15.37 19.70 -7.77
N SER A 109 -15.82 19.56 -9.02
CA SER A 109 -16.85 20.43 -9.60
C SER A 109 -18.25 20.16 -9.04
N GLY A 110 -18.44 19.03 -8.34
CA GLY A 110 -19.71 18.61 -7.77
C GLY A 110 -20.65 17.91 -8.76
N ASN A 111 -20.23 17.65 -10.00
CA ASN A 111 -21.07 17.05 -11.06
C ASN A 111 -21.48 15.60 -10.75
N VAL A 112 -20.64 14.86 -10.03
CA VAL A 112 -20.86 13.46 -9.62
C VAL A 112 -20.23 13.19 -8.27
N ASP A 113 -20.63 12.08 -7.65
CA ASP A 113 -20.20 11.63 -6.33
C ASP A 113 -19.43 10.31 -6.35
N LEU A 114 -19.55 9.51 -7.42
CA LEU A 114 -18.87 8.22 -7.57
C LEU A 114 -18.39 7.99 -9.00
N MET A 115 -17.08 7.85 -9.18
CA MET A 115 -16.42 7.61 -10.46
C MET A 115 -15.52 6.37 -10.43
N LEU A 116 -15.28 5.82 -11.61
CA LEU A 116 -14.30 4.77 -11.85
C LEU A 116 -13.15 5.31 -12.71
N ALA A 117 -11.91 5.19 -12.25
CA ALA A 117 -10.75 5.34 -13.13
C ALA A 117 -10.19 3.96 -13.42
N VAL A 118 -10.11 3.57 -14.70
CA VAL A 118 -9.53 2.31 -15.16
C VAL A 118 -8.45 2.58 -16.19
N GLY A 119 -7.39 1.79 -16.14
CA GLY A 119 -6.33 1.83 -17.13
C GLY A 119 -5.90 0.42 -17.48
N PHE A 120 -5.55 0.21 -18.74
CA PHE A 120 -5.20 -1.11 -19.25
C PHE A 120 -4.23 -1.02 -20.42
N GLU A 121 -3.51 -2.10 -20.67
CA GLU A 121 -2.70 -2.25 -21.86
C GLU A 121 -2.63 -3.72 -22.27
N LYS A 122 -2.60 -3.96 -23.58
CA LYS A 122 -2.23 -5.23 -24.19
C LYS A 122 -1.13 -4.96 -25.22
N MET A 123 0.09 -5.32 -24.86
CA MET A 123 1.32 -4.95 -25.57
C MET A 123 1.88 -6.11 -26.41
N ASN A 124 2.99 -5.86 -27.09
CA ASN A 124 3.81 -6.91 -27.69
C ASN A 124 5.11 -7.12 -26.87
N PRO A 125 5.70 -8.32 -26.91
CA PRO A 125 7.05 -8.52 -26.38
C PRO A 125 8.07 -7.68 -27.17
N GLY A 126 9.00 -7.02 -26.48
CA GLY A 126 10.05 -6.24 -27.13
C GLY A 126 10.05 -4.78 -26.66
N SER A 127 10.59 -3.88 -27.48
CA SER A 127 10.56 -2.45 -27.21
C SER A 127 9.22 -1.83 -27.62
N LEU A 128 8.98 -0.57 -27.24
CA LEU A 128 7.75 0.14 -27.62
C LEU A 128 7.62 0.32 -29.13
N GLU A 129 8.74 0.54 -29.81
CA GLU A 129 8.80 0.64 -31.27
C GLU A 129 8.39 -0.68 -31.93
N ALA A 130 8.74 -1.83 -31.33
CA ALA A 130 8.28 -3.15 -31.78
C ALA A 130 6.78 -3.40 -31.55
N THR A 131 6.11 -2.55 -30.75
CA THR A 131 4.65 -2.60 -30.53
C THR A 131 3.88 -1.78 -31.55
N GLN A 132 4.52 -0.79 -32.18
CA GLN A 132 3.91 0.02 -33.23
C GLN A 132 4.05 -0.68 -34.60
N GLY A 133 2.91 -0.96 -35.24
CA GLY A 133 2.90 -1.20 -36.68
C GLY A 133 3.34 0.11 -37.34
N MET A 134 4.56 0.12 -37.88
CA MET A 134 5.14 1.27 -38.57
C MET A 134 4.41 1.48 -39.91
N GLU A 135 3.33 2.26 -39.90
CA GLU A 135 2.72 2.88 -41.09
C GLU A 135 1.68 3.93 -40.62
N ASP A 136 2.19 5.00 -39.98
CA ASP A 136 1.43 6.21 -39.69
C ASP A 136 2.17 7.38 -40.36
N ASP A 137 1.52 8.05 -41.32
CA ASP A 137 2.10 9.13 -42.12
C ASP A 137 2.02 10.51 -41.44
N ARG A 138 1.47 10.56 -40.22
CA ARG A 138 1.36 11.78 -39.41
C ARG A 138 2.67 12.13 -38.71
N THR A 139 2.77 13.38 -38.25
CA THR A 139 3.89 13.83 -37.41
C THR A 139 3.98 12.99 -36.15
N LEU A 140 5.18 12.47 -35.88
CA LEU A 140 5.47 11.71 -34.66
C LEU A 140 5.46 12.66 -33.45
N PRO A 141 4.66 12.43 -32.39
CA PRO A 141 4.54 13.36 -31.25
C PRO A 141 5.84 13.61 -30.47
N VAL A 142 6.85 12.77 -30.67
CA VAL A 142 8.16 12.84 -30.01
C VAL A 142 9.28 13.23 -30.98
N ASP A 143 8.98 13.68 -32.20
CA ASP A 143 9.97 14.06 -33.22
C ASP A 143 11.01 15.07 -32.72
N LYS A 144 10.58 16.13 -32.04
CA LYS A 144 11.46 17.16 -31.45
C LYS A 144 12.28 16.65 -30.28
N HIS A 145 11.74 15.70 -29.50
CA HIS A 145 12.47 15.05 -28.42
C HIS A 145 13.60 14.19 -28.99
N ILE A 146 13.30 13.43 -30.05
CA ILE A 146 14.27 12.63 -30.79
C ILE A 146 15.33 13.54 -31.43
N GLN A 147 14.93 14.66 -32.04
CA GLN A 147 15.86 15.61 -32.65
C GLN A 147 16.84 16.17 -31.60
N LEU A 148 16.37 16.60 -30.43
CA LEU A 148 17.25 17.09 -29.37
C LEU A 148 18.24 16.00 -28.91
N MET A 149 17.75 14.78 -28.71
CA MET A 149 18.60 13.64 -28.34
C MET A 149 19.67 13.38 -29.41
N ALA A 150 19.28 13.41 -30.70
CA ALA A 150 20.18 13.25 -31.83
C ALA A 150 21.24 14.36 -31.89
N ASP A 151 20.83 15.62 -31.69
CA ASP A 151 21.70 16.79 -31.76
C ASP A 151 22.71 16.87 -30.61
N THR A 152 22.43 16.21 -29.48
CA THR A 152 23.28 16.25 -28.28
C THR A 152 24.20 15.04 -28.18
N TYR A 153 23.66 13.86 -28.46
CA TYR A 153 24.31 12.59 -28.14
C TYR A 153 24.29 11.58 -29.30
N GLY A 154 23.75 11.97 -30.46
CA GLY A 154 23.61 11.12 -31.63
C GLY A 154 22.50 10.07 -31.50
N LEU A 155 22.21 9.40 -32.61
CA LEU A 155 21.31 8.23 -32.66
C LEU A 155 22.14 6.96 -32.83
N GLN A 156 21.79 5.93 -32.08
CA GLN A 156 22.38 4.60 -32.18
C GLN A 156 21.30 3.55 -32.54
N ALA A 157 21.74 2.37 -32.96
CA ALA A 157 20.87 1.23 -33.24
C ALA A 157 20.38 0.56 -31.93
N ALA A 158 19.56 1.29 -31.16
CA ALA A 158 18.95 0.87 -29.90
C ALA A 158 17.52 1.45 -29.77
N PRO A 159 16.64 0.91 -28.91
CA PRO A 159 15.30 1.46 -28.69
C PRO A 159 15.35 2.95 -28.31
N ILE A 160 14.53 3.78 -28.94
CA ILE A 160 14.58 5.26 -28.82
C ILE A 160 14.37 5.69 -27.37
N THR A 161 13.38 5.12 -26.70
CA THR A 161 13.11 5.45 -25.28
C THR A 161 14.29 5.07 -24.37
N SER A 162 14.96 3.94 -24.63
CA SER A 162 16.18 3.58 -23.89
C SER A 162 17.32 4.58 -24.12
N GLN A 163 17.43 5.14 -25.33
CA GLN A 163 18.39 6.19 -25.63
C GLN A 163 18.06 7.49 -24.87
N MET A 164 16.79 7.91 -24.84
CA MET A 164 16.36 9.13 -24.15
C MET A 164 16.76 9.13 -22.67
N PHE A 165 16.34 8.10 -21.92
CA PHE A 165 16.65 8.01 -20.49
C PHE A 165 18.10 7.62 -20.20
N GLY A 166 18.72 6.82 -21.07
CA GLY A 166 20.14 6.50 -20.98
C GLY A 166 21.02 7.74 -21.12
N ASN A 167 20.71 8.61 -22.08
CA ASN A 167 21.38 9.90 -22.29
C ASN A 167 21.14 10.87 -21.14
N ALA A 168 19.94 10.92 -20.56
CA ALA A 168 19.69 11.72 -19.36
C ALA A 168 20.57 11.26 -18.18
N GLY A 169 20.74 9.95 -17.99
CA GLY A 169 21.65 9.43 -16.97
C GLY A 169 23.13 9.69 -17.31
N ARG A 170 23.53 9.62 -18.58
CA ARG A 170 24.88 10.00 -19.02
C ARG A 170 25.18 11.46 -18.73
N GLU A 171 24.27 12.35 -19.07
CA GLU A 171 24.38 13.77 -18.75
C GLU A 171 24.53 13.99 -17.23
N HIS A 172 23.82 13.21 -16.42
CA HIS A 172 23.94 13.29 -14.95
C HIS A 172 25.31 12.82 -14.45
N MET A 173 25.87 11.75 -15.04
CA MET A 173 27.25 11.31 -14.76
C MET A 173 28.26 12.38 -15.15
N GLU A 174 28.13 12.97 -16.34
CA GLU A 174 29.02 14.01 -16.86
C GLU A 174 28.99 15.30 -16.01
N LYS A 175 27.80 15.72 -15.57
CA LYS A 175 27.63 16.97 -14.80
C LYS A 175 27.94 16.83 -13.31
N TYR A 176 27.59 15.71 -12.70
CA TYR A 176 27.56 15.59 -11.24
C TYR A 176 28.42 14.46 -10.68
N GLY A 177 29.07 13.66 -11.53
CA GLY A 177 29.92 12.55 -11.09
C GLY A 177 29.16 11.36 -10.53
N THR A 178 27.86 11.26 -10.83
CA THR A 178 27.08 10.04 -10.56
C THR A 178 27.76 8.85 -11.22
N ARG A 179 27.79 7.72 -10.52
CA ARG A 179 28.49 6.53 -10.99
C ARG A 179 27.52 5.53 -11.58
N ARG A 180 28.01 4.70 -12.50
CA ARG A 180 27.27 3.61 -13.12
C ARG A 180 26.59 2.71 -12.08
N GLU A 181 27.25 2.45 -10.95
CA GLU A 181 26.73 1.56 -9.92
C GLU A 181 25.50 2.15 -9.20
N HIS A 182 25.29 3.47 -9.20
CA HIS A 182 24.10 4.08 -8.62
C HIS A 182 22.83 3.65 -9.35
N PHE A 183 22.87 3.60 -10.69
CA PHE A 183 21.74 3.10 -11.49
C PHE A 183 21.49 1.60 -11.24
N ALA A 184 22.55 0.79 -11.15
CA ALA A 184 22.42 -0.64 -10.86
C ALA A 184 21.82 -0.89 -9.47
N LYS A 185 22.21 -0.10 -8.46
CA LYS A 185 21.65 -0.18 -7.10
C LYS A 185 20.15 0.11 -7.08
N ILE A 186 19.68 1.07 -7.87
CA ILE A 186 18.24 1.36 -8.01
C ILE A 186 17.49 0.16 -8.57
N ALA A 187 17.98 -0.41 -9.68
CA ALA A 187 17.37 -1.61 -10.28
C ALA A 187 17.40 -2.80 -9.32
N TYR A 188 18.53 -3.06 -8.66
CA TYR A 188 18.65 -4.09 -7.62
C TYR A 188 17.60 -3.92 -6.52
N LYS A 189 17.42 -2.70 -6.01
CA LYS A 189 16.41 -2.37 -4.99
C LYS A 189 14.98 -2.65 -5.49
N ASN A 190 14.66 -2.26 -6.72
CA ASN A 190 13.34 -2.55 -7.32
C ASN A 190 13.08 -4.06 -7.46
N HIS A 191 14.06 -4.83 -7.96
CA HIS A 191 13.93 -6.30 -8.04
C HIS A 191 13.78 -6.92 -6.65
N LEU A 192 14.53 -6.44 -5.64
CA LEU A 192 14.41 -6.91 -4.26
C LEU A 192 13.01 -6.66 -3.68
N HIS A 193 12.43 -5.47 -3.89
CA HIS A 193 11.08 -5.13 -3.45
C HIS A 193 10.00 -5.99 -4.14
N SER A 194 10.25 -6.41 -5.38
CA SER A 194 9.29 -7.17 -6.19
C SER A 194 9.03 -8.59 -5.71
N VAL A 195 9.98 -9.19 -4.97
CA VAL A 195 9.96 -10.62 -4.57
C VAL A 195 8.69 -10.97 -3.80
N HIS A 196 8.15 -10.03 -3.02
CA HIS A 196 6.95 -10.23 -2.22
C HIS A 196 5.70 -9.61 -2.84
N ASN A 197 5.75 -9.16 -4.10
CA ASN A 197 4.60 -8.62 -4.81
C ASN A 197 3.99 -9.68 -5.75
N PRO A 198 2.86 -10.31 -5.39
CA PRO A 198 2.26 -11.36 -6.21
C PRO A 198 1.73 -10.84 -7.56
N LYS A 199 1.47 -9.54 -7.67
CA LYS A 199 0.99 -8.89 -8.90
C LYS A 199 2.14 -8.46 -9.82
N SER A 200 3.40 -8.62 -9.40
CA SER A 200 4.59 -8.29 -10.19
C SER A 200 4.86 -9.31 -11.30
N GLN A 201 5.25 -8.86 -12.49
CA GLN A 201 5.69 -9.72 -13.59
C GLN A 201 6.94 -10.51 -13.22
N PHE A 202 7.93 -9.84 -12.62
CA PHE A 202 9.14 -10.46 -12.09
C PHE A 202 9.12 -10.46 -10.55
N GLN A 203 9.36 -11.62 -9.95
CA GLN A 203 9.47 -11.82 -8.50
C GLN A 203 10.81 -12.49 -8.14
N LYS A 204 11.77 -12.42 -9.06
CA LYS A 204 13.09 -13.02 -8.91
C LYS A 204 13.99 -12.02 -8.17
N LYS A 205 14.68 -12.50 -7.13
CA LYS A 205 15.79 -11.78 -6.52
C LYS A 205 17.02 -11.87 -7.44
N PHE A 206 17.63 -10.73 -7.72
CA PHE A 206 18.93 -10.63 -8.39
C PHE A 206 19.96 -10.11 -7.40
N SER A 207 21.21 -10.53 -7.54
CA SER A 207 22.37 -9.88 -6.92
C SER A 207 22.72 -8.58 -7.64
N LEU A 208 23.43 -7.67 -6.97
CA LEU A 208 23.90 -6.44 -7.61
C LEU A 208 24.82 -6.74 -8.81
N ASP A 209 25.68 -7.75 -8.69
CA ASP A 209 26.59 -8.17 -9.77
C ASP A 209 25.83 -8.70 -10.99
N GLU A 210 24.73 -9.44 -10.80
CA GLU A 210 23.86 -9.85 -11.91
C GLU A 210 23.23 -8.65 -12.62
N VAL A 211 22.87 -7.59 -11.88
CA VAL A 211 22.29 -6.36 -12.47
C VAL A 211 23.35 -5.59 -13.26
N VAL A 212 24.54 -5.41 -12.70
CA VAL A 212 25.66 -4.70 -13.36
C VAL A 212 26.09 -5.41 -14.64
N ASN A 213 26.15 -6.74 -14.62
CA ASN A 213 26.61 -7.55 -15.75
C ASN A 213 25.48 -8.02 -16.68
N ALA A 214 24.25 -7.52 -16.49
CA ALA A 214 23.13 -7.85 -17.35
C ALA A 214 23.38 -7.43 -18.80
N ARG A 215 22.73 -8.13 -19.75
CA ARG A 215 22.83 -7.82 -21.19
C ARG A 215 22.61 -6.32 -21.43
N LYS A 216 23.57 -5.68 -22.06
CA LYS A 216 23.54 -4.25 -22.42
C LYS A 216 22.39 -3.94 -23.39
N ILE A 217 21.66 -2.85 -23.13
CA ILE A 217 20.60 -2.32 -24.00
C ILE A 217 21.05 -1.04 -24.69
N TYR A 218 21.66 -0.11 -23.95
CA TYR A 218 22.17 1.14 -24.50
C TYR A 218 23.31 1.70 -23.66
N ASP A 219 24.46 2.00 -24.28
CA ASP A 219 25.65 2.67 -23.73
C ASP A 219 26.24 2.14 -22.40
N TYR A 220 25.56 2.27 -21.28
CA TYR A 220 25.96 1.66 -20.00
C TYR A 220 24.82 0.86 -19.36
N MET A 221 23.59 1.11 -19.81
CA MET A 221 22.35 0.60 -19.24
C MET A 221 22.13 -0.86 -19.66
N GLY A 222 21.91 -1.71 -18.65
CA GLY A 222 21.65 -3.13 -18.80
C GLY A 222 20.15 -3.46 -18.81
N LEU A 223 19.81 -4.67 -19.27
CA LEU A 223 18.43 -5.13 -19.41
C LEU A 223 17.65 -5.10 -18.09
N LEU A 224 18.31 -5.39 -16.97
CA LEU A 224 17.66 -5.40 -15.64
C LEU A 224 17.39 -4.00 -15.09
N GLU A 225 17.84 -2.94 -15.77
CA GLU A 225 17.56 -1.54 -15.45
C GLU A 225 16.45 -0.95 -16.30
N CYS A 226 15.87 -1.75 -17.20
CA CYS A 226 14.76 -1.37 -18.07
C CYS A 226 13.48 -2.07 -17.61
N SER A 227 12.37 -1.34 -17.59
CA SER A 227 11.05 -1.96 -17.43
C SER A 227 10.70 -2.87 -18.60
N PRO A 228 10.07 -4.04 -18.36
CA PRO A 228 9.56 -4.87 -19.44
C PRO A 228 8.24 -4.30 -19.98
N THR A 229 7.93 -4.60 -21.24
CA THR A 229 6.54 -4.50 -21.71
C THR A 229 5.67 -5.51 -20.99
N SER A 230 4.41 -5.14 -20.73
CA SER A 230 3.50 -5.95 -19.93
C SER A 230 2.05 -5.79 -20.36
N ASP A 231 1.27 -6.85 -20.24
CA ASP A 231 -0.19 -6.80 -20.30
C ASP A 231 -0.74 -6.65 -18.88
N GLY A 232 -1.78 -5.84 -18.72
CA GLY A 232 -2.45 -5.72 -17.42
C GLY A 232 -3.48 -4.60 -17.35
N ALA A 233 -4.25 -4.59 -16.27
CA ALA A 233 -5.21 -3.54 -15.97
C ALA A 233 -5.17 -3.17 -14.47
N ALA A 234 -5.54 -1.94 -14.16
CA ALA A 234 -5.73 -1.45 -12.81
C ALA A 234 -6.93 -0.50 -12.76
N ALA A 235 -7.63 -0.48 -11.64
CA ALA A 235 -8.83 0.33 -11.42
C ALA A 235 -8.87 0.89 -10.00
N VAL A 236 -9.41 2.11 -9.88
CA VAL A 236 -9.76 2.73 -8.60
C VAL A 236 -11.17 3.30 -8.63
N VAL A 237 -11.90 3.12 -7.54
CA VAL A 237 -13.20 3.74 -7.29
C VAL A 237 -12.97 5.00 -6.46
N ILE A 238 -13.40 6.13 -6.99
CA ILE A 238 -13.15 7.46 -6.43
C ILE A 238 -14.50 8.09 -6.08
N CYS A 239 -14.62 8.66 -4.88
CA CYS A 239 -15.86 9.28 -4.44
C CYS A 239 -15.66 10.66 -3.80
N SER A 240 -16.77 11.41 -3.74
CA SER A 240 -16.84 12.68 -3.02
C SER A 240 -16.94 12.48 -1.51
N GLU A 241 -16.73 13.56 -0.76
CA GLU A 241 -17.05 13.61 0.67
C GLU A 241 -18.54 13.35 0.94
N ARG A 242 -19.44 13.88 0.10
CA ARG A 242 -20.91 13.65 0.20
C ARG A 242 -21.26 12.17 0.09
N PHE A 243 -20.60 11.45 -0.81
CA PHE A 243 -20.79 10.01 -0.95
C PHE A 243 -20.38 9.26 0.33
N LEU A 244 -19.27 9.66 0.97
CA LEU A 244 -18.82 9.07 2.23
C LEU A 244 -19.73 9.40 3.41
N GLU A 245 -20.35 10.57 3.43
CA GLU A 245 -21.36 10.91 4.44
C GLU A 245 -22.59 10.00 4.33
N GLN A 246 -23.01 9.67 3.11
CA GLN A 246 -24.10 8.73 2.84
C GLN A 246 -23.69 7.26 3.02
N ASN A 247 -22.39 6.96 2.97
CA ASN A 247 -21.83 5.61 3.07
C ASN A 247 -20.72 5.55 4.13
N PRO A 248 -21.05 5.79 5.42
CA PRO A 248 -20.07 5.94 6.50
C PRO A 248 -19.20 4.69 6.72
N GLN A 249 -19.68 3.51 6.33
CA GLN A 249 -18.92 2.26 6.37
C GLN A 249 -17.64 2.29 5.53
N LEU A 250 -17.54 3.17 4.52
CA LEU A 250 -16.35 3.31 3.68
C LEU A 250 -15.27 4.20 4.30
N LYS A 251 -15.57 4.94 5.37
CA LYS A 251 -14.61 5.90 5.97
C LYS A 251 -13.35 5.20 6.48
N GLY A 252 -13.44 3.98 6.98
CA GLY A 252 -12.29 3.21 7.47
C GLY A 252 -11.27 2.84 6.39
N GLN A 253 -11.66 2.85 5.11
CA GLN A 253 -10.77 2.54 3.98
C GLN A 253 -10.52 3.72 3.04
N ALA A 254 -11.19 4.85 3.26
CA ALA A 254 -11.10 6.02 2.40
C ALA A 254 -9.69 6.64 2.44
N VAL A 255 -9.02 6.66 1.28
CA VAL A 255 -7.73 7.30 1.08
C VAL A 255 -7.97 8.66 0.41
N GLU A 256 -7.71 9.75 1.11
CA GLU A 256 -7.85 11.11 0.60
C GLU A 256 -6.79 11.38 -0.48
N ILE A 257 -7.21 11.91 -1.63
CA ILE A 257 -6.30 12.55 -2.60
C ILE A 257 -6.07 13.99 -2.14
N VAL A 258 -5.07 14.18 -1.28
CA VAL A 258 -4.74 15.46 -0.64
C VAL A 258 -4.49 16.55 -1.69
N GLY A 259 -3.75 16.19 -2.73
CA GLY A 259 -3.52 17.00 -3.91
C GLY A 259 -3.03 16.15 -5.06
N ILE A 260 -3.26 16.62 -6.28
CA ILE A 260 -2.74 16.03 -7.51
C ILE A 260 -2.52 17.16 -8.51
N GLU A 261 -1.36 17.15 -9.15
CA GLU A 261 -0.95 18.15 -10.11
C GLU A 261 -0.58 17.47 -11.42
N LEU A 262 -1.15 17.97 -12.51
CA LEU A 262 -0.78 17.61 -13.87
C LEU A 262 -0.06 18.80 -14.52
N GLY A 263 0.99 18.53 -15.27
CA GLY A 263 1.70 19.52 -16.08
C GLY A 263 2.23 18.92 -17.37
N THR A 264 2.53 19.79 -18.32
CA THR A 264 3.14 19.47 -19.61
C THR A 264 4.48 20.20 -19.76
N ASP A 265 5.16 19.93 -20.87
CA ASP A 265 6.46 20.51 -21.19
C ASP A 265 6.45 22.05 -21.27
N GLU A 266 7.59 22.64 -20.92
CA GLU A 266 7.90 24.06 -21.06
C GLU A 266 9.08 24.24 -22.04
N PRO A 267 9.36 25.45 -22.54
CA PRO A 267 10.39 25.67 -23.55
C PRO A 267 11.79 25.10 -23.19
N THR A 268 12.11 25.01 -21.90
CA THR A 268 13.39 24.47 -21.39
C THR A 268 13.69 23.05 -21.88
N VAL A 269 12.64 22.26 -22.18
CA VAL A 269 12.73 20.91 -22.74
C VAL A 269 13.49 20.91 -24.05
N PHE A 270 13.35 21.94 -24.90
CA PHE A 270 13.98 22.01 -26.23
C PHE A 270 15.07 23.08 -26.34
N SER A 271 15.01 24.16 -25.56
CA SER A 271 15.93 25.30 -25.71
C SER A 271 17.29 25.10 -25.03
N GLU A 272 17.38 24.27 -23.98
CA GLU A 272 18.59 24.14 -23.17
C GLU A 272 19.50 22.96 -23.55
N ARG A 273 19.11 22.19 -24.58
CA ARG A 273 19.90 21.04 -25.09
C ARG A 273 20.31 20.04 -23.98
N SER A 274 19.41 19.80 -23.02
CA SER A 274 19.59 18.87 -21.90
C SER A 274 18.65 17.68 -22.06
N ASN A 275 19.20 16.46 -21.99
CA ASN A 275 18.43 15.22 -22.00
C ASN A 275 17.73 14.99 -20.66
N ILE A 276 18.33 15.42 -19.53
CA ILE A 276 17.66 15.42 -18.21
C ILE A 276 16.37 16.23 -18.26
N LYS A 277 16.40 17.43 -18.87
CA LYS A 277 15.22 18.27 -19.04
C LYS A 277 14.24 17.70 -20.07
N MET A 278 14.76 17.19 -21.18
CA MET A 278 13.94 16.58 -22.24
C MET A 278 13.10 15.40 -21.73
N VAL A 279 13.61 14.62 -20.77
CA VAL A 279 12.84 13.54 -20.14
C VAL A 279 11.92 14.00 -19.00
N GLY A 280 11.80 15.32 -18.78
CA GLY A 280 10.77 15.92 -17.93
C GLY A 280 11.19 16.38 -16.54
N PHE A 281 12.48 16.56 -16.26
CA PHE A 281 12.96 17.01 -14.94
C PHE A 281 12.29 18.32 -14.46
N ASP A 282 12.31 19.37 -15.29
CA ASP A 282 11.75 20.69 -14.94
C ASP A 282 10.23 20.62 -14.77
N LEU A 283 9.55 19.83 -15.61
CA LEU A 283 8.12 19.57 -15.52
C LEU A 283 7.79 19.00 -14.14
N ILE A 284 8.44 17.91 -13.75
CA ILE A 284 8.19 17.22 -12.48
C ILE A 284 8.54 18.11 -11.28
N LYS A 285 9.67 18.81 -11.33
CA LYS A 285 10.05 19.76 -10.29
C LYS A 285 8.98 20.82 -10.06
N ARG A 286 8.53 21.48 -11.14
CA ARG A 286 7.51 22.52 -11.06
C ARG A 286 6.18 22.02 -10.49
N ILE A 287 5.68 20.88 -10.96
CA ILE A 287 4.40 20.35 -10.45
C ILE A 287 4.51 19.81 -9.02
N SER A 288 5.68 19.32 -8.61
CA SER A 288 5.94 18.88 -7.23
C SER A 288 5.98 20.07 -6.28
N GLU A 289 6.70 21.14 -6.63
CA GLU A 289 6.74 22.39 -5.85
C GLU A 289 5.34 23.00 -5.68
N ARG A 290 4.55 23.00 -6.75
CA ARG A 290 3.12 23.42 -6.71
C ARG A 290 2.30 22.52 -5.79
N LEU A 291 2.47 21.20 -5.87
CA LEU A 291 1.77 20.24 -5.01
C LEU A 291 2.12 20.45 -3.53
N TYR A 292 3.40 20.62 -3.19
CA TYR A 292 3.83 20.87 -1.81
C TYR A 292 3.28 22.19 -1.28
N THR A 293 3.27 23.23 -2.10
CA THR A 293 2.69 24.53 -1.73
C THR A 293 1.18 24.44 -1.51
N ASN A 294 0.46 23.76 -2.40
CA ASN A 294 -1.00 23.65 -2.33
C ASN A 294 -1.48 22.75 -1.19
N THR A 295 -0.71 21.73 -0.84
CA THR A 295 -1.07 20.76 0.21
C THR A 295 -0.48 21.10 1.57
N GLY A 296 0.57 21.91 1.62
CA GLY A 296 1.38 22.17 2.82
C GLY A 296 2.25 20.98 3.26
N VAL A 297 2.24 19.86 2.52
CA VAL A 297 3.02 18.66 2.83
C VAL A 297 4.43 18.81 2.28
N GLN A 298 5.43 18.57 3.13
CA GLN A 298 6.83 18.64 2.76
C GLN A 298 7.39 17.26 2.34
N PRO A 299 8.44 17.21 1.49
CA PRO A 299 9.02 15.94 1.03
C PRO A 299 9.50 15.00 2.14
N ASP A 300 9.94 15.54 3.27
CA ASP A 300 10.41 14.79 4.44
C ASP A 300 9.28 14.17 5.27
N GLN A 301 8.04 14.62 5.07
CA GLN A 301 6.85 14.06 5.72
C GLN A 301 6.28 12.86 4.97
N ILE A 302 6.84 12.47 3.83
CA ILE A 302 6.38 11.36 3.00
C ILE A 302 7.17 10.11 3.38
N GLN A 303 6.48 8.98 3.61
CA GLN A 303 7.14 7.73 4.00
C GLN A 303 7.30 6.76 2.84
N VAL A 304 6.33 6.76 1.92
CA VAL A 304 6.24 5.79 0.83
C VAL A 304 5.97 6.47 -0.49
N MET A 305 6.64 6.02 -1.55
CA MET A 305 6.47 6.59 -2.88
C MET A 305 6.35 5.50 -3.95
N GLU A 306 5.55 5.75 -4.97
CA GLU A 306 5.60 5.03 -6.24
C GLU A 306 5.98 6.03 -7.34
N VAL A 307 7.19 5.89 -7.86
CA VAL A 307 7.78 6.77 -8.88
C VAL A 307 7.90 6.07 -10.22
N HIS A 308 8.01 6.85 -11.29
CA HIS A 308 8.05 6.35 -12.66
C HIS A 308 9.44 5.80 -13.07
N ASP A 309 9.84 4.65 -12.56
CA ASP A 309 11.10 3.98 -12.87
C ASP A 309 11.04 3.18 -14.18
N CYS A 310 10.61 3.80 -15.30
CA CYS A 310 10.62 3.13 -16.61
C CYS A 310 12.03 2.64 -16.98
N PHE A 311 13.06 3.38 -16.54
CA PHE A 311 14.46 3.01 -16.51
C PHE A 311 15.10 3.52 -15.21
N ALA A 312 16.14 2.83 -14.72
CA ALA A 312 16.85 3.22 -13.49
C ALA A 312 17.38 4.68 -13.49
N PRO A 313 17.90 5.23 -14.61
CA PRO A 313 18.24 6.65 -14.70
C PRO A 313 17.08 7.60 -14.40
N ASN A 314 15.85 7.26 -14.82
CA ASN A 314 14.70 8.13 -14.60
C ASN A 314 14.34 8.21 -13.11
N GLU A 315 14.44 7.10 -12.38
CA GLU A 315 14.22 7.11 -10.93
C GLU A 315 15.28 7.96 -10.21
N LEU A 316 16.55 7.88 -10.62
CA LEU A 316 17.63 8.67 -10.04
C LEU A 316 17.38 10.19 -10.16
N ILE A 317 17.11 10.68 -11.37
CA ILE A 317 16.86 12.11 -11.61
C ILE A 317 15.55 12.58 -10.97
N THR A 318 14.57 11.66 -10.81
CA THR A 318 13.30 11.94 -10.15
C THR A 318 13.49 12.26 -8.67
N TYR A 319 14.47 11.66 -7.97
CA TYR A 319 14.72 12.00 -6.56
C TYR A 319 15.05 13.48 -6.37
N GLU A 320 15.79 14.05 -7.31
CA GLU A 320 16.16 15.47 -7.31
C GLU A 320 14.97 16.33 -7.74
N ALA A 321 14.23 15.93 -8.77
CA ALA A 321 13.04 16.66 -9.24
C ALA A 321 11.93 16.71 -8.17
N LEU A 322 11.74 15.65 -7.39
CA LEU A 322 10.79 15.60 -6.27
C LEU A 322 11.28 16.37 -5.03
N GLY A 323 12.53 16.86 -5.03
CA GLY A 323 13.11 17.59 -3.90
C GLY A 323 13.53 16.70 -2.73
N LEU A 324 13.81 15.40 -2.95
CA LEU A 324 14.27 14.49 -1.90
C LEU A 324 15.74 14.74 -1.54
N CYS A 325 16.50 15.26 -2.51
CA CYS A 325 17.88 15.70 -2.31
C CYS A 325 18.19 16.88 -3.26
N PRO A 326 19.25 17.66 -2.98
CA PRO A 326 19.73 18.67 -3.91
C PRO A 326 20.13 18.07 -5.27
N VAL A 327 20.04 18.87 -6.34
CA VAL A 327 20.47 18.47 -7.68
C VAL A 327 21.93 17.99 -7.67
N GLY A 328 22.19 16.86 -8.32
CA GLY A 328 23.50 16.18 -8.33
C GLY A 328 23.80 15.32 -7.10
N LYS A 329 22.87 15.16 -6.15
CA LYS A 329 23.06 14.40 -4.91
C LYS A 329 22.29 13.08 -4.84
N ALA A 330 21.58 12.69 -5.89
CA ALA A 330 20.83 11.43 -5.91
C ALA A 330 21.73 10.19 -5.72
N GLY A 331 22.96 10.20 -6.23
CA GLY A 331 23.91 9.09 -6.02
C GLY A 331 24.24 8.88 -4.53
N GLU A 332 24.38 9.95 -3.76
CA GLU A 332 24.62 9.87 -2.30
C GLU A 332 23.38 9.35 -1.56
N LEU A 333 22.17 9.74 -1.98
CA LEU A 333 20.91 9.22 -1.45
C LEU A 333 20.84 7.69 -1.65
N VAL A 334 21.19 7.22 -2.85
CA VAL A 334 21.25 5.78 -3.18
C VAL A 334 22.31 5.06 -2.34
N ASP A 335 23.50 5.64 -2.17
CA ASP A 335 24.58 5.03 -1.39
C ASP A 335 24.23 4.87 0.10
N ARG A 336 23.44 5.80 0.66
CA ARG A 336 22.92 5.70 2.04
C ARG A 336 21.77 4.70 2.20
N GLY A 337 21.18 4.22 1.11
CA GLY A 337 19.99 3.39 1.16
C GLY A 337 18.74 4.16 1.60
N ASP A 338 18.70 5.48 1.38
CA ASP A 338 17.58 6.33 1.77
C ASP A 338 16.29 6.06 0.97
N ASN A 339 16.34 5.21 -0.06
CA ASN A 339 15.25 4.86 -0.97
C ASN A 339 14.67 3.45 -0.76
N THR A 340 14.97 2.79 0.36
CA THR A 340 14.48 1.43 0.69
C THR A 340 14.06 1.31 2.15
N TYR A 341 13.60 0.12 2.55
CA TYR A 341 13.20 -0.18 3.93
C TYR A 341 14.36 0.07 4.90
N GLY A 342 14.07 0.80 5.98
CA GLY A 342 15.09 1.25 6.95
C GLY A 342 15.77 2.57 6.56
N GLY A 343 15.59 3.04 5.33
CA GLY A 343 16.00 4.37 4.87
C GLY A 343 14.96 5.45 5.19
N LYS A 344 15.20 6.66 4.67
CA LYS A 344 14.31 7.81 4.87
C LYS A 344 12.98 7.69 4.12
N TRP A 345 12.99 7.15 2.90
CA TRP A 345 11.82 6.91 2.06
C TRP A 345 11.80 5.46 1.56
N VAL A 346 10.64 4.82 1.55
CA VAL A 346 10.48 3.56 0.82
C VAL A 346 9.96 3.87 -0.57
N VAL A 347 10.86 3.82 -1.56
CA VAL A 347 10.52 4.08 -2.96
C VAL A 347 10.25 2.78 -3.70
N ASN A 348 9.11 2.71 -4.37
CA ASN A 348 8.63 1.58 -5.16
C ASN A 348 8.57 0.28 -4.34
N PRO A 349 7.83 0.22 -3.21
CA PRO A 349 7.69 -1.01 -2.43
C PRO A 349 7.07 -2.16 -3.24
N SER A 350 6.35 -1.86 -4.33
CA SER A 350 5.82 -2.87 -5.25
C SER A 350 6.86 -3.52 -6.17
N GLY A 351 8.08 -3.00 -6.20
CA GLY A 351 9.13 -3.37 -7.16
C GLY A 351 9.22 -2.48 -8.40
N GLY A 352 8.38 -1.44 -8.48
CA GLY A 352 8.44 -0.43 -9.54
C GLY A 352 8.16 -0.97 -10.94
N LEU A 353 8.14 -0.12 -11.94
CA LEU A 353 8.00 -0.49 -13.34
C LEU A 353 9.09 -1.47 -13.77
N ILE A 354 10.32 -1.35 -13.25
CA ILE A 354 11.45 -2.24 -13.57
C ILE A 354 11.09 -3.72 -13.35
N SER A 355 10.36 -4.04 -12.27
CA SER A 355 10.07 -5.43 -11.91
C SER A 355 8.59 -5.80 -12.05
N LYS A 356 7.71 -4.90 -11.60
CA LYS A 356 6.25 -5.07 -11.66
C LYS A 356 5.78 -5.19 -13.10
N GLY A 357 6.44 -4.47 -14.00
CA GLY A 357 6.06 -4.34 -15.39
C GLY A 357 5.35 -3.03 -15.68
N HIS A 358 5.24 -2.71 -16.97
CA HIS A 358 4.78 -1.39 -17.42
C HIS A 358 3.69 -1.47 -18.51
N PRO A 359 2.46 -1.94 -18.17
CA PRO A 359 1.29 -1.70 -19.00
C PRO A 359 0.97 -0.20 -18.95
N ILE A 360 1.19 0.49 -20.06
CA ILE A 360 1.25 1.97 -20.14
C ILE A 360 -0.01 2.61 -19.54
N GLY A 361 -1.19 2.27 -20.05
CA GLY A 361 -2.46 2.80 -19.55
C GLY A 361 -2.75 2.51 -18.07
N ALA A 362 -2.31 1.35 -17.56
CA ALA A 362 -2.60 0.88 -16.19
C ALA A 362 -1.61 1.38 -15.14
N THR A 363 -0.40 1.80 -15.52
CA THR A 363 0.71 2.04 -14.60
C THR A 363 0.38 3.10 -13.55
N GLY A 364 -0.11 4.27 -13.98
CA GLY A 364 -0.49 5.34 -13.05
C GLY A 364 -1.56 4.91 -12.06
N ILE A 365 -2.50 4.07 -12.46
CA ILE A 365 -3.54 3.57 -11.55
C ILE A 365 -2.98 2.50 -10.62
N ALA A 366 -2.10 1.61 -11.10
CA ALA A 366 -1.44 0.61 -10.27
C ALA A 366 -0.51 1.22 -9.20
N GLN A 367 0.08 2.38 -9.45
CA GLN A 367 0.79 3.15 -8.43
C GLN A 367 -0.18 3.60 -7.31
N ALA A 368 -1.33 4.17 -7.67
CA ALA A 368 -2.37 4.55 -6.70
C ALA A 368 -2.94 3.34 -5.93
N VAL A 369 -3.05 2.17 -6.56
CA VAL A 369 -3.44 0.90 -5.92
C VAL A 369 -2.45 0.52 -4.81
N GLU A 370 -1.14 0.51 -5.09
CA GLU A 370 -0.12 0.18 -4.09
C GLU A 370 -0.12 1.21 -2.96
N LEU A 371 -0.11 2.51 -3.26
CA LEU A 371 -0.09 3.55 -2.22
C LEU A 371 -1.34 3.53 -1.35
N SER A 372 -2.51 3.25 -1.93
CA SER A 372 -3.74 3.07 -1.16
C SER A 372 -3.66 1.85 -0.24
N ASN A 373 -3.11 0.73 -0.71
CA ASN A 373 -2.92 -0.46 0.11
C ASN A 373 -1.88 -0.26 1.21
N GLN A 374 -0.80 0.49 0.96
CA GLN A 374 0.20 0.86 1.96
C GLN A 374 -0.42 1.70 3.07
N LEU A 375 -1.17 2.74 2.71
CA LEU A 375 -1.85 3.60 3.68
C LEU A 375 -2.92 2.84 4.47
N ARG A 376 -3.57 1.84 3.87
CA ARG A 376 -4.56 0.97 4.52
C ARG A 376 -3.97 -0.19 5.32
N GLY A 377 -2.65 -0.35 5.36
CA GLY A 377 -2.01 -1.43 6.12
C GLY A 377 -2.15 -2.83 5.50
N ARG A 378 -2.33 -2.93 4.17
CA ARG A 378 -2.70 -4.18 3.47
C ARG A 378 -1.57 -4.79 2.63
N CYS A 379 -0.32 -4.33 2.82
CA CYS A 379 0.80 -4.77 1.98
C CYS A 379 1.62 -5.95 2.55
N GLY A 380 1.21 -6.51 3.70
CA GLY A 380 1.86 -7.69 4.29
C GLY A 380 3.35 -7.46 4.54
N VAL A 381 4.20 -8.34 3.98
CA VAL A 381 5.68 -8.21 4.09
C VAL A 381 6.19 -6.89 3.47
N ARG A 382 5.49 -6.34 2.47
CA ARG A 382 5.86 -5.07 1.83
C ARG A 382 5.36 -3.85 2.60
N GLN A 383 4.73 -4.02 3.76
CA GLN A 383 4.13 -2.91 4.49
C GLN A 383 5.20 -1.93 4.98
N VAL A 384 5.07 -0.66 4.57
CA VAL A 384 5.90 0.42 5.09
C VAL A 384 5.38 0.80 6.48
N PRO A 385 6.23 0.78 7.53
CA PRO A 385 5.81 1.10 8.88
C PRO A 385 5.45 2.59 9.00
N ASN A 386 4.37 2.89 9.73
CA ASN A 386 3.93 4.25 10.05
C ASN A 386 3.73 5.16 8.82
N ALA A 387 3.28 4.61 7.69
CA ALA A 387 2.98 5.41 6.50
C ALA A 387 1.78 6.34 6.75
N ILE A 388 2.00 7.65 6.69
CA ILE A 388 0.97 8.68 6.86
C ILE A 388 0.70 9.36 5.52
N TYR A 389 1.78 9.79 4.84
CA TYR A 389 1.72 10.37 3.51
C TYR A 389 2.39 9.46 2.50
N ALA A 390 1.72 9.28 1.37
CA ALA A 390 2.21 8.54 0.22
C ALA A 390 2.27 9.46 -0.99
N LEU A 391 3.32 9.37 -1.80
CA LEU A 391 3.47 10.17 -3.02
C LEU A 391 3.51 9.29 -4.27
N GLN A 392 2.77 9.72 -5.29
CA GLN A 392 2.83 9.16 -6.62
C GLN A 392 3.56 10.10 -7.56
N HIS A 393 4.39 9.54 -8.44
CA HIS A 393 4.96 10.22 -9.60
C HIS A 393 4.77 9.35 -10.86
N ASN A 394 4.18 9.94 -11.90
CA ASN A 394 3.91 9.28 -13.18
C ASN A 394 4.19 10.25 -14.34
N ILE A 395 4.97 9.85 -15.33
CA ILE A 395 5.34 10.72 -16.47
C ILE A 395 5.26 9.95 -17.78
N GLY A 396 4.90 10.62 -18.87
CA GLY A 396 5.00 10.12 -20.24
C GLY A 396 5.65 11.17 -21.13
N ILE A 397 6.57 10.74 -22.00
CA ILE A 397 7.28 11.62 -22.95
C ILE A 397 6.34 12.02 -24.10
N GLY A 398 6.44 13.27 -24.55
CA GLY A 398 5.51 13.88 -25.51
C GLY A 398 5.12 15.32 -25.11
N GLY A 399 4.74 15.59 -23.86
CA GLY A 399 4.11 14.70 -22.90
C GLY A 399 3.59 15.41 -21.65
N ALA A 400 3.25 14.60 -20.64
CA ALA A 400 2.64 15.06 -19.40
C ALA A 400 3.23 14.32 -18.20
N GLY A 401 3.31 15.03 -17.07
CA GLY A 401 3.67 14.48 -15.76
C GLY A 401 2.55 14.71 -14.76
N VAL A 402 2.40 13.77 -13.84
CA VAL A 402 1.43 13.81 -12.75
C VAL A 402 2.13 13.45 -11.43
N VAL A 403 1.92 14.28 -10.41
CA VAL A 403 2.32 14.01 -9.03
C VAL A 403 1.13 14.13 -8.10
N ALA A 404 1.02 13.24 -7.11
CA ALA A 404 -0.10 13.24 -6.17
C ALA A 404 0.34 12.85 -4.77
N ILE A 405 -0.31 13.42 -3.75
CA ILE A 405 -0.14 13.04 -2.34
C ILE A 405 -1.44 12.44 -1.82
N TYR A 406 -1.29 11.33 -1.10
CA TYR A 406 -2.38 10.57 -0.50
C TYR A 406 -2.18 10.43 1.01
N LYS A 407 -3.28 10.31 1.75
CA LYS A 407 -3.30 9.90 3.16
C LYS A 407 -4.58 9.15 3.49
N LEU A 408 -4.63 8.42 4.60
CA LEU A 408 -5.92 7.97 5.13
C LEU A 408 -6.79 9.17 5.48
N GLY A 409 -8.03 9.20 5.00
CA GLY A 409 -8.98 10.28 5.28
C GLY A 409 -9.46 10.28 6.74
N PHE A 410 -9.54 9.08 7.34
CA PHE A 410 -10.06 8.87 8.71
C PHE A 410 -9.20 7.85 9.47
N PRO A 411 -7.92 8.15 9.75
CA PRO A 411 -6.99 7.21 10.39
C PRO A 411 -7.51 6.68 11.74
N GLN A 412 -8.23 7.50 12.51
CA GLN A 412 -8.85 7.09 13.77
C GLN A 412 -9.91 5.99 13.63
N ILE A 413 -10.55 5.88 12.47
CA ILE A 413 -11.53 4.83 12.15
C ILE A 413 -10.80 3.60 11.60
N ALA A 414 -9.80 3.80 10.74
CA ALA A 414 -8.97 2.71 10.21
C ALA A 414 -8.19 1.98 11.31
N ASP A 415 -7.76 2.70 12.33
CA ASP A 415 -7.08 2.14 13.49
C ASP A 415 -8.03 1.45 14.48
N GLN A 416 -9.36 1.63 14.42
CA GLN A 416 -10.27 0.95 15.37
C GLN A 416 -10.13 -0.59 15.32
N PRO A 417 -10.22 -1.26 14.15
CA PRO A 417 -9.99 -2.69 14.05
C PRO A 417 -8.58 -3.10 14.47
N ALA A 418 -7.55 -2.32 14.17
CA ALA A 418 -6.17 -2.61 14.54
C ALA A 418 -5.89 -2.37 16.03
N ARG A 419 -6.62 -1.45 16.68
CA ARG A 419 -6.56 -1.15 18.11
C ARG A 419 -7.38 -2.15 18.91
N GLU A 420 -8.50 -2.62 18.37
CA GLU A 420 -9.29 -3.75 18.87
C GLU A 420 -8.53 -5.08 18.69
N GLN A 421 -7.83 -5.27 17.56
CA GLN A 421 -6.96 -6.44 17.33
C GLN A 421 -5.64 -6.37 18.09
N LYS A 422 -5.03 -5.20 18.31
CA LYS A 422 -3.85 -5.07 19.20
C LYS A 422 -4.25 -5.18 20.68
N ALA A 423 -5.48 -4.82 21.04
CA ALA A 423 -6.05 -5.17 22.33
C ALA A 423 -6.26 -6.69 22.43
N ALA A 424 -6.89 -7.32 21.43
CA ALA A 424 -7.13 -8.76 21.38
C ALA A 424 -5.85 -9.62 21.24
N ALA A 425 -4.80 -9.12 20.57
CA ALA A 425 -3.51 -9.79 20.43
C ALA A 425 -2.66 -9.74 21.70
N LYS A 426 -3.04 -8.92 22.69
CA LYS A 426 -2.49 -8.89 24.05
C LYS A 426 -3.26 -9.75 25.05
N ASP A 427 -4.33 -10.43 24.63
CA ASP A 427 -5.17 -11.19 25.54
C ASP A 427 -4.66 -12.61 25.72
N PHE A 428 -4.62 -13.02 26.99
CA PHE A 428 -4.34 -14.40 27.36
C PHE A 428 -5.60 -15.20 27.03
N LYS A 429 -5.46 -16.37 26.40
CA LYS A 429 -6.62 -17.24 26.13
C LYS A 429 -7.36 -17.58 27.44
N SER A 430 -6.64 -17.61 28.56
CA SER A 430 -7.18 -17.80 29.91
C SER A 430 -8.17 -16.71 30.34
N ASP A 431 -8.13 -15.51 29.77
CA ASP A 431 -8.99 -14.40 30.21
C ASP A 431 -10.47 -14.74 30.03
N ALA A 432 -10.85 -15.28 28.87
CA ALA A 432 -12.21 -15.72 28.59
C ALA A 432 -12.69 -16.83 29.56
N ILE A 433 -11.76 -17.69 30.00
CA ILE A 433 -12.06 -18.76 30.96
C ILE A 433 -12.29 -18.17 32.36
N PHE A 434 -11.51 -17.17 32.79
CA PHE A 434 -11.75 -16.51 34.08
C PHE A 434 -13.02 -15.68 34.11
N GLU A 435 -13.41 -15.06 33.00
CA GLU A 435 -14.72 -14.43 32.84
C GLU A 435 -15.86 -15.45 32.99
N GLU A 436 -15.72 -16.62 32.39
CA GLU A 436 -16.71 -17.68 32.55
C GLU A 436 -16.79 -18.21 33.99
N ILE A 437 -15.64 -18.38 34.67
CA ILE A 437 -15.60 -18.73 36.09
C ILE A 437 -16.29 -17.65 36.93
N ARG A 438 -16.10 -16.35 36.60
CA ARG A 438 -16.79 -15.23 37.27
C ARG A 438 -18.30 -15.35 37.15
N GLU A 439 -18.80 -15.53 35.93
CA GLU A 439 -20.23 -15.66 35.67
C GLU A 439 -20.84 -16.87 36.39
N ARG A 440 -20.12 -18.00 36.37
CA ARG A 440 -20.57 -19.22 37.03
C ARG A 440 -20.60 -19.07 38.54
N ALA A 441 -19.57 -18.49 39.14
CA ALA A 441 -19.50 -18.22 40.57
C ALA A 441 -20.64 -17.30 41.05
N ALA A 442 -21.06 -16.33 40.22
CA ALA A 442 -22.18 -15.45 40.53
C ALA A 442 -23.55 -16.14 40.46
N LYS A 443 -23.70 -17.19 39.63
CA LYS A 443 -24.97 -17.90 39.39
C LYS A 443 -25.13 -19.16 40.24
N GLU A 444 -24.04 -19.87 40.53
CA GLU A 444 -24.04 -21.15 41.25
C GLU A 444 -23.58 -20.95 42.71
N SER A 445 -24.51 -20.62 43.62
CA SER A 445 -24.19 -20.45 45.05
C SER A 445 -23.60 -21.72 45.70
N GLU A 446 -23.97 -22.90 45.20
CA GLU A 446 -23.42 -24.19 45.63
C GLU A 446 -21.92 -24.35 45.32
N LEU A 447 -21.42 -23.73 44.25
CA LEU A 447 -20.00 -23.79 43.86
C LEU A 447 -19.12 -23.15 44.95
N SER A 448 -19.54 -21.99 45.47
CA SER A 448 -18.84 -21.31 46.56
C SER A 448 -18.84 -22.13 47.85
N ASN A 449 -19.98 -22.75 48.18
CA ASN A 449 -20.11 -23.61 49.37
C ASN A 449 -19.21 -24.86 49.29
N GLN A 450 -19.13 -25.50 48.12
CA GLN A 450 -18.31 -26.69 47.89
C GLN A 450 -16.80 -26.40 47.94
N ILE A 451 -16.39 -25.28 47.32
CA ILE A 451 -14.98 -24.91 47.19
C ILE A 451 -14.45 -24.28 48.49
N ASN A 452 -15.16 -23.27 49.03
CA ASN A 452 -14.82 -22.52 50.24
C ASN A 452 -13.32 -22.16 50.35
N SER A 453 -12.76 -21.60 49.27
CA SER A 453 -11.33 -21.32 49.14
C SER A 453 -11.05 -20.09 48.28
N ILE A 454 -9.89 -19.47 48.50
CA ILE A 454 -9.34 -18.38 47.68
C ILE A 454 -8.13 -18.89 46.92
N PHE A 455 -8.15 -18.78 45.59
CA PHE A 455 -7.04 -19.16 44.72
C PHE A 455 -6.40 -17.94 44.08
N LYS A 456 -5.08 -17.93 43.99
CA LYS A 456 -4.32 -17.01 43.15
C LYS A 456 -3.76 -17.79 41.96
N PHE A 457 -4.04 -17.35 40.74
CA PHE A 457 -3.44 -17.91 39.54
C PHE A 457 -2.37 -16.98 39.02
N VAL A 458 -1.26 -17.55 38.57
CA VAL A 458 -0.21 -16.85 37.84
C VAL A 458 -0.07 -17.54 36.49
N ILE A 459 -0.70 -16.94 35.46
CA ILE A 459 -0.71 -17.46 34.10
C ILE A 459 0.44 -16.84 33.31
N SER A 460 1.19 -17.67 32.59
CA SER A 460 2.36 -17.23 31.80
C SER A 460 2.19 -17.49 30.30
N ARG A 461 2.65 -16.53 29.48
CA ARG A 461 2.70 -16.65 28.01
C ARG A 461 4.00 -16.00 27.52
N GLY A 462 4.99 -16.82 27.16
CA GLY A 462 6.34 -16.31 26.86
C GLY A 462 6.96 -15.62 28.09
N ALA A 463 7.38 -14.37 27.95
CA ALA A 463 7.92 -13.56 29.04
C ALA A 463 6.82 -12.90 29.91
N ASP A 464 5.59 -12.82 29.40
CA ASP A 464 4.49 -12.13 30.07
C ASP A 464 3.83 -13.00 31.14
N LYS A 465 3.40 -12.37 32.23
CA LYS A 465 2.65 -13.00 33.33
C LYS A 465 1.41 -12.20 33.67
N ARG A 466 0.33 -12.90 34.01
CA ARG A 466 -0.93 -12.31 34.45
C ARG A 466 -1.41 -13.00 35.73
N GLU A 467 -1.82 -12.20 36.71
CA GLU A 467 -2.34 -12.72 37.97
C GLU A 467 -3.87 -12.63 38.01
N TRP A 468 -4.50 -13.67 38.53
CA TRP A 468 -5.95 -13.73 38.74
C TRP A 468 -6.26 -14.19 40.16
N THR A 469 -7.26 -13.58 40.80
CA THR A 469 -7.80 -14.04 42.08
C THR A 469 -9.16 -14.67 41.83
N VAL A 470 -9.38 -15.89 42.35
CA VAL A 470 -10.68 -16.58 42.39
C VAL A 470 -11.02 -16.81 43.86
N ASP A 471 -11.84 -15.92 44.42
CA ASP A 471 -12.34 -15.98 45.78
C ASP A 471 -13.76 -16.55 45.79
N LEU A 472 -13.85 -17.84 46.11
CA LEU A 472 -15.09 -18.59 46.29
C LEU A 472 -15.39 -18.83 47.78
N LYS A 473 -14.71 -18.10 48.66
CA LYS A 473 -14.88 -18.15 50.13
C LYS A 473 -15.68 -16.96 50.64
N SER A 474 -15.58 -15.82 49.97
CA SER A 474 -16.34 -14.62 50.27
C SER A 474 -17.73 -14.65 49.63
N SER A 475 -18.68 -13.95 50.23
CA SER A 475 -20.02 -13.72 49.69
C SER A 475 -20.25 -12.21 49.54
N PRO A 476 -20.42 -11.68 48.32
CA PRO A 476 -20.44 -12.39 47.05
C PRO A 476 -19.04 -12.91 46.63
N PRO A 477 -18.97 -13.98 45.81
CA PRO A 477 -17.70 -14.47 45.27
C PRO A 477 -17.08 -13.45 44.32
N PHE A 478 -15.76 -13.52 44.15
CA PHE A 478 -14.99 -12.57 43.33
C PHE A 478 -14.00 -13.27 42.42
N VAL A 479 -13.94 -12.84 41.15
CA VAL A 479 -12.95 -13.32 40.18
C VAL A 479 -12.40 -12.12 39.41
N GLY A 480 -11.09 -11.85 39.44
CA GLY A 480 -10.54 -10.66 38.78
C GLY A 480 -9.00 -10.58 38.74
N ASN A 481 -8.48 -9.65 37.94
CA ASN A 481 -7.05 -9.48 37.61
C ASN A 481 -6.35 -8.33 38.39
N SER A 482 -7.00 -7.75 39.40
CA SER A 482 -6.41 -6.69 40.23
C SER A 482 -5.87 -7.24 41.57
N PRO A 483 -4.74 -6.71 42.10
CA PRO A 483 -4.52 -6.76 43.53
C PRO A 483 -5.70 -6.08 44.20
N ARG A 484 -6.31 -6.71 45.19
CA ARG A 484 -7.59 -6.30 45.79
C ARG A 484 -7.43 -5.04 46.68
N GLU A 485 -6.84 -3.97 46.20
CA GLU A 485 -6.86 -2.63 46.83
C GLU A 485 -8.08 -1.86 46.32
N LYS A 486 -9.28 -2.24 46.79
CA LYS A 486 -10.52 -1.43 46.88
C LYS A 486 -11.75 -2.29 47.22
N LEU A 487 -11.61 -3.21 48.17
CA LEU A 487 -12.73 -3.72 48.97
C LEU A 487 -12.20 -3.85 50.41
N SER A 488 -12.91 -3.18 51.33
CA SER A 488 -12.67 -3.03 52.77
C SER A 488 -11.96 -4.18 53.49
N ASP A 489 -10.97 -3.80 54.31
CA ASP A 489 -10.50 -4.44 55.55
C ASP A 489 -10.83 -5.93 55.77
N GLN A 490 -10.07 -6.83 55.11
CA GLN A 490 -9.56 -8.09 55.68
C GLN A 490 -8.69 -8.81 54.62
N THR A 491 -7.38 -8.78 54.81
CA THR A 491 -6.40 -9.51 54.01
C THR A 491 -6.51 -11.03 54.24
N LYS A 492 -7.42 -11.71 53.54
CA LYS A 492 -7.39 -13.18 53.47
C LYS A 492 -6.34 -13.62 52.42
N LYS A 493 -5.19 -14.09 52.91
CA LYS A 493 -4.13 -14.74 52.11
C LYS A 493 -4.74 -15.88 51.27
N ALA A 494 -4.33 -16.00 50.00
CA ALA A 494 -4.78 -17.10 49.14
C ALA A 494 -4.50 -18.46 49.80
N ASP A 495 -5.48 -19.36 49.76
CA ASP A 495 -5.35 -20.71 50.28
C ASP A 495 -4.37 -21.53 49.44
N ALA A 496 -4.33 -21.27 48.13
CA ALA A 496 -3.31 -21.80 47.23
C ALA A 496 -3.00 -20.83 46.08
N GLU A 497 -1.73 -20.79 45.68
CA GLU A 497 -1.24 -20.14 44.47
C GLU A 497 -0.93 -21.20 43.42
N ILE A 498 -1.41 -20.99 42.19
CA ILE A 498 -1.37 -21.94 41.09
C ILE A 498 -0.68 -21.24 39.91
N ALA A 499 0.51 -21.70 39.55
CA ALA A 499 1.28 -21.14 38.44
C ALA A 499 1.40 -22.12 37.27
N LEU A 500 1.04 -21.69 36.07
CA LEU A 500 1.06 -22.50 34.84
C LEU A 500 1.07 -21.63 33.57
N SER A 501 1.25 -22.25 32.39
CA SER A 501 1.16 -21.52 31.11
C SER A 501 -0.29 -21.32 30.66
N ASP A 502 -0.51 -20.29 29.85
CA ASP A 502 -1.81 -19.97 29.23
C ASP A 502 -2.40 -21.17 28.49
N ASP A 503 -1.60 -21.84 27.66
CA ASP A 503 -2.03 -23.04 26.92
C ASP A 503 -2.34 -24.23 27.86
N THR A 504 -1.60 -24.40 28.97
CA THR A 504 -1.88 -25.46 29.95
C THR A 504 -3.22 -25.21 30.64
N PHE A 505 -3.50 -23.96 31.00
CA PHE A 505 -4.77 -23.58 31.63
C PHE A 505 -5.96 -23.79 30.69
N VAL A 506 -5.81 -23.44 29.41
CA VAL A 506 -6.83 -23.71 28.38
C VAL A 506 -7.08 -25.22 28.21
N GLN A 507 -6.01 -26.04 28.16
CA GLN A 507 -6.17 -27.50 28.08
C GLN A 507 -6.89 -28.08 29.30
N MET A 508 -6.68 -27.49 30.49
CA MET A 508 -7.38 -27.89 31.70
C MET A 508 -8.86 -27.54 31.66
N ALA A 509 -9.21 -26.31 31.27
CA ALA A 509 -10.59 -25.87 31.14
C ALA A 509 -11.37 -26.66 30.06
N ALA A 510 -10.70 -27.03 28.97
CA ALA A 510 -11.27 -27.84 27.89
C ALA A 510 -11.38 -29.34 28.25
N GLY A 511 -10.94 -29.76 29.44
CA GLY A 511 -10.95 -31.17 29.87
C GLY A 511 -9.90 -32.06 29.20
N LYS A 512 -9.02 -31.50 28.39
CA LYS A 512 -7.94 -32.21 27.68
C LYS A 512 -6.80 -32.61 28.62
N LEU A 513 -6.66 -31.93 29.77
CA LEU A 513 -5.65 -32.22 30.80
C LEU A 513 -6.27 -32.09 32.20
N LYS A 514 -6.19 -33.14 33.04
CA LYS A 514 -6.71 -33.05 34.41
C LYS A 514 -5.75 -32.25 35.31
N PRO A 515 -6.24 -31.47 36.29
CA PRO A 515 -5.37 -30.72 37.22
C PRO A 515 -4.30 -31.57 37.91
N ASP A 516 -4.66 -32.76 38.40
CA ASP A 516 -3.71 -33.68 39.06
C ASP A 516 -2.59 -34.12 38.11
N GLN A 517 -2.93 -34.36 36.84
CA GLN A 517 -1.96 -34.72 35.80
C GLN A 517 -1.04 -33.55 35.45
N ALA A 518 -1.59 -32.33 35.35
CA ALA A 518 -0.80 -31.13 35.09
C ALA A 518 0.23 -30.88 36.21
N PHE A 519 -0.15 -31.13 37.47
CA PHE A 519 0.73 -31.03 38.62
C PHE A 519 1.84 -32.10 38.59
N MET A 520 1.45 -33.37 38.42
CA MET A 520 2.40 -34.50 38.37
C MET A 520 3.40 -34.40 37.19
N GLN A 521 2.98 -33.80 36.06
CA GLN A 521 3.84 -33.56 34.89
C GLN A 521 4.72 -32.30 35.01
N GLY A 522 4.65 -31.56 36.13
CA GLY A 522 5.40 -30.31 36.32
C GLY A 522 4.92 -29.13 35.47
N LYS A 523 3.78 -29.25 34.78
CA LYS A 523 3.17 -28.18 33.96
C LYS A 523 2.38 -27.18 34.80
N MET A 524 2.03 -27.54 36.03
CA MET A 524 1.38 -26.69 37.02
C MET A 524 2.16 -26.77 38.34
N LYS A 525 2.45 -25.61 38.95
CA LYS A 525 3.05 -25.51 40.28
C LYS A 525 2.01 -25.02 41.27
N ILE A 526 1.91 -25.69 42.42
CA ILE A 526 1.02 -25.31 43.52
C ILE A 526 1.87 -24.89 44.71
N ARG A 527 1.55 -23.74 45.31
CA ARG A 527 2.07 -23.28 46.61
C ARG A 527 0.90 -23.07 47.56
N GLY A 528 1.03 -23.48 48.83
CA GLY A 528 -0.05 -23.38 49.82
C GLY A 528 -0.77 -24.71 50.05
N ASN A 529 -2.07 -24.66 50.34
CA ASN A 529 -2.85 -25.83 50.72
C ASN A 529 -3.20 -26.69 49.49
N ILE A 530 -2.46 -27.78 49.32
CA ILE A 530 -2.61 -28.72 48.18
C ILE A 530 -4.02 -29.33 48.15
N MET A 531 -4.59 -29.73 49.30
CA MET A 531 -5.94 -30.32 49.34
C MET A 531 -7.00 -29.35 48.81
N LYS A 532 -6.87 -28.05 49.12
CA LYS A 532 -7.74 -27.01 48.57
C LYS A 532 -7.49 -26.79 47.07
N ALA A 533 -6.23 -26.79 46.63
CA ALA A 533 -5.89 -26.66 45.22
C ALA A 533 -6.49 -27.79 44.36
N MET A 534 -6.64 -29.00 44.89
CA MET A 534 -7.27 -30.12 44.15
C MET A 534 -8.78 -29.93 43.92
N LYS A 535 -9.44 -29.03 44.67
CA LYS A 535 -10.82 -28.63 44.38
C LYS A 535 -10.97 -27.83 43.09
N LEU A 536 -9.85 -27.39 42.48
CA LEU A 536 -9.83 -26.72 41.18
C LEU A 536 -10.57 -27.50 40.09
N LYS A 537 -10.60 -28.83 40.18
CA LYS A 537 -11.33 -29.67 39.23
C LYS A 537 -12.82 -29.31 39.13
N ALA A 538 -13.45 -28.88 40.23
CA ALA A 538 -14.84 -28.45 40.23
C ALA A 538 -15.01 -27.03 39.65
N VAL A 539 -14.01 -26.16 39.82
CA VAL A 539 -13.97 -24.83 39.20
C VAL A 539 -13.82 -24.93 37.69
N LEU A 540 -12.93 -25.82 37.23
CA LEU A 540 -12.60 -26.06 35.82
C LEU A 540 -13.39 -27.24 35.21
N ASP A 541 -14.61 -27.49 35.68
CA ASP A 541 -15.44 -28.58 35.14
C ASP A 541 -15.80 -28.29 33.66
N PRO A 542 -15.29 -29.08 32.69
CA PRO A 542 -15.49 -28.82 31.26
C PRO A 542 -16.94 -29.00 30.81
N SER A 543 -17.78 -29.68 31.59
CA SER A 543 -19.23 -29.77 31.31
C SER A 543 -19.98 -28.48 31.64
N LYS A 544 -19.35 -27.61 32.43
CA LYS A 544 -19.91 -26.34 32.92
C LYS A 544 -19.25 -25.11 32.29
N LEU A 545 -18.08 -25.30 31.66
CA LEU A 545 -17.37 -24.27 30.90
C LEU A 545 -17.59 -24.48 29.39
N LYS A 546 -17.97 -23.43 28.67
CA LYS A 546 -18.27 -23.39 27.23
C LYS A 546 -17.03 -23.25 26.38
N ALA A 547 -15.84 -23.11 26.98
CA ALA A 547 -14.57 -22.93 26.28
C ALA A 547 -14.24 -24.09 25.32
N ARG A 548 -14.77 -24.01 24.09
CA ARG A 548 -14.25 -24.70 22.90
C ARG A 548 -13.33 -23.71 22.17
N ILE A 549 -12.12 -23.52 22.69
CA ILE A 549 -11.03 -22.80 21.99
C ILE A 549 -10.19 -23.82 21.21
#